data_AF-A0A9W4GPQ9-F1
#
_entry.id   AF-A0A9W4GPQ9-F1
#
_cell.length_a   1.000
_cell.length_b   1.000
_cell.length_c   1.000
_cell.angle_alpha   90.00
_cell.angle_beta   90.00
_cell.angle_gamma   90.00
#
_symmetry.space_group_name_H-M   'P 1'
#
loop_
_entity.id
_entity.type
_entity.pdbx_description
1 polymer ?
#
loop_
_entity_poly.entity_id
_entity_poly.type
_entity_poly.pdbx_seq_one_letter_code
_entity_poly.pdbx_strand_id
1 'polypeptide(L)'
;MEKPQSPGELYLARGDEVSAVRPILTGDVFADVNVCDTDGSTAGRAVMILDHPCSLRLDGTTLAPRLTVAEVQPGPIGSWRGSYNRMFLPDLPLGTDPGEPHAAAYFDNCFQVTPQQLEAGNRLACLSTEGINLLLQRRVHHFSRVVIPTFEFQNANAGVYEEADLLEEWCELRERDGVKTNDAAKECMEWLREQVSGGRRQDLLKDPQKRSAIRREMRARIRSLGPHS
;
A
#
# COMPACT_ATOMS: atom_id res chain seq x y z
N MET A 1 -17.94 -5.96 -11.63
CA MET A 1 -16.56 -5.47 -11.57
C MET A 1 -16.58 -3.99 -11.87
N GLU A 2 -16.30 -3.21 -10.84
CA GLU A 2 -16.12 -1.78 -10.89
C GLU A 2 -14.77 -1.47 -11.58
N LYS A 3 -14.61 -0.23 -12.03
CA LYS A 3 -13.42 0.27 -12.71
C LYS A 3 -13.22 1.73 -12.30
N PRO A 4 -11.99 2.25 -12.35
CA PRO A 4 -11.78 3.68 -12.14
C PRO A 4 -12.42 4.48 -13.29
N GLN A 5 -12.87 5.70 -13.03
CA GLN A 5 -13.34 6.64 -14.04
C GLN A 5 -12.17 7.28 -14.79
N SER A 6 -11.03 7.46 -14.12
CA SER A 6 -9.78 7.94 -14.70
C SER A 6 -8.55 7.23 -14.14
N PRO A 7 -7.42 7.17 -14.87
CA PRO A 7 -6.17 6.63 -14.33
C PRO A 7 -5.74 7.27 -13.01
N GLY A 8 -6.00 8.57 -12.83
CA GLY A 8 -5.62 9.30 -11.61
C GLY A 8 -6.33 8.81 -10.34
N GLU A 9 -7.55 8.29 -10.44
CA GLU A 9 -8.28 7.74 -9.28
C GLU A 9 -7.65 6.45 -8.76
N LEU A 10 -6.87 5.75 -9.59
CA LEU A 10 -6.25 4.48 -9.23
C LEU A 10 -5.06 4.68 -8.28
N TYR A 11 -4.32 5.76 -8.44
CA TYR A 11 -3.05 5.99 -7.74
C TYR A 11 -3.19 7.05 -6.68
N LEU A 12 -2.51 6.84 -5.57
CA LEU A 12 -2.23 7.91 -4.60
C LEU A 12 -1.03 8.73 -5.05
N ALA A 13 0.01 8.06 -5.54
CA ALA A 13 1.27 8.66 -5.97
C ALA A 13 1.96 7.76 -7.00
N ARG A 14 2.73 8.37 -7.91
CA ARG A 14 3.58 7.67 -8.89
C ARG A 14 4.92 8.38 -9.08
N GLY A 15 5.96 7.61 -9.39
CA GLY A 15 7.31 8.12 -9.63
C GLY A 15 7.78 8.99 -8.46
N ASP A 16 8.21 10.21 -8.76
CA ASP A 16 8.76 11.15 -7.78
C ASP A 16 7.74 11.64 -6.74
N GLU A 17 6.44 11.40 -6.95
CA GLU A 17 5.40 11.73 -5.96
C GLU A 17 5.36 10.71 -4.80
N VAL A 18 6.00 9.55 -4.95
CA VAL A 18 5.97 8.49 -3.94
C VAL A 18 6.81 8.88 -2.74
N SER A 19 6.15 9.09 -1.60
CA SER A 19 6.81 9.36 -0.34
C SER A 19 7.64 8.17 0.15
N ALA A 20 8.92 8.43 0.46
CA ALA A 20 9.84 7.41 0.98
C ALA A 20 9.44 6.91 2.38
N VAL A 21 8.72 7.73 3.15
CA VAL A 21 8.28 7.39 4.51
C VAL A 21 6.90 6.74 4.56
N ARG A 22 6.19 6.67 3.43
CA ARG A 22 4.88 6.01 3.37
C ARG A 22 5.03 4.51 3.68
N PRO A 23 4.28 3.95 4.64
CA PRO A 23 4.32 2.53 4.93
C PRO A 23 4.00 1.67 3.69
N ILE A 24 4.65 0.50 3.53
CA ILE A 24 4.28 -0.51 2.52
C ILE A 24 2.85 -1.00 2.72
N LEU A 25 2.07 -0.96 1.64
CA LEU A 25 0.66 -1.32 1.59
C LEU A 25 0.34 -2.21 0.39
N THR A 26 -0.83 -2.86 0.47
CA THR A 26 -1.42 -3.57 -0.65
C THR A 26 -1.54 -2.65 -1.86
N GLY A 27 -1.18 -3.15 -3.04
CA GLY A 27 -1.23 -2.39 -4.27
C GLY A 27 0.03 -1.58 -4.58
N ASP A 28 0.95 -1.42 -3.63
CA ASP A 28 2.23 -0.78 -3.95
C ASP A 28 2.97 -1.55 -5.03
N VAL A 29 3.54 -0.81 -5.98
CA VAL A 29 4.31 -1.36 -7.10
C VAL A 29 5.77 -1.00 -6.94
N PHE A 30 6.63 -2.00 -7.09
CA PHE A 30 8.08 -1.88 -7.03
C PHE A 30 8.68 -2.34 -8.36
N ALA A 31 9.79 -1.73 -8.79
CA ALA A 31 10.66 -2.20 -9.86
C ALA A 31 11.95 -2.80 -9.29
N ASP A 32 12.64 -3.57 -10.13
CA ASP A 32 13.96 -4.14 -9.85
C ASP A 32 14.01 -5.04 -8.61
N VAL A 33 12.88 -5.66 -8.25
CA VAL A 33 12.81 -6.59 -7.14
C VAL A 33 13.30 -7.95 -7.61
N ASN A 34 14.39 -8.43 -6.99
CA ASN A 34 14.92 -9.76 -7.26
C ASN A 34 13.92 -10.82 -6.76
N VAL A 35 13.26 -11.52 -7.68
CA VAL A 35 12.35 -12.63 -7.37
C VAL A 35 12.95 -13.96 -7.81
N CYS A 36 12.62 -15.03 -7.09
CA CYS A 36 13.07 -16.38 -7.40
C CYS A 36 11.99 -17.15 -8.18
N ASP A 37 12.35 -17.68 -9.34
CA ASP A 37 11.49 -18.52 -10.17
C ASP A 37 11.41 -19.96 -9.67
N THR A 38 10.49 -20.72 -10.26
CA THR A 38 10.28 -22.14 -9.93
C THR A 38 11.47 -23.04 -10.29
N ASP A 39 12.33 -22.60 -11.20
CA ASP A 39 13.59 -23.28 -11.55
C ASP A 39 14.77 -22.89 -10.64
N GLY A 40 14.54 -22.01 -9.66
CA GLY A 40 15.55 -21.50 -8.72
C GLY A 40 16.38 -20.34 -9.27
N SER A 41 16.14 -19.90 -10.51
CA SER A 41 16.78 -18.70 -11.05
C SER A 41 16.24 -17.43 -10.36
N THR A 42 17.03 -16.37 -10.35
CA THR A 42 16.63 -15.08 -9.78
C THR A 42 16.74 -14.00 -10.85
N ALA A 43 15.69 -13.18 -10.96
CA ALA A 43 15.64 -12.06 -11.90
C ALA A 43 15.02 -10.83 -11.23
N GLY A 44 15.50 -9.64 -11.61
CA GLY A 44 14.86 -8.37 -11.23
C GLY A 44 13.55 -8.19 -12.01
N ARG A 45 12.46 -7.96 -11.30
CA ARG A 45 11.12 -7.77 -11.88
C ARG A 45 10.39 -6.60 -11.25
N ALA A 46 9.43 -6.05 -11.99
CA ALA A 46 8.41 -5.21 -11.40
C ALA A 46 7.35 -6.08 -10.72
N VAL A 47 6.94 -5.71 -9.51
CA VAL A 47 6.05 -6.51 -8.66
C VAL A 47 5.05 -5.62 -7.91
N MET A 48 3.86 -6.14 -7.64
CA MET A 48 2.80 -5.48 -6.86
C MET A 48 2.48 -6.27 -5.60
N ILE A 49 2.42 -5.60 -4.45
CA ILE A 49 2.04 -6.19 -3.16
C ILE A 49 0.59 -6.64 -3.19
N LEU A 50 0.33 -7.92 -2.92
CA LEU A 50 -1.02 -8.48 -2.87
C LEU A 50 -1.55 -8.66 -1.45
N ASP A 51 -0.67 -8.89 -0.47
CA ASP A 51 -1.07 -9.19 0.90
C ASP A 51 -1.89 -8.07 1.52
N HIS A 52 -2.84 -8.44 2.38
CA HIS A 52 -3.72 -7.50 3.06
C HIS A 52 -2.93 -6.63 4.04
N PRO A 53 -3.29 -5.34 4.25
CA PRO A 53 -2.49 -4.45 5.10
C PRO A 53 -2.23 -4.97 6.52
N CYS A 54 -3.22 -5.65 7.14
CA CYS A 54 -3.05 -6.27 8.46
C CYS A 54 -2.10 -7.48 8.49
N SER A 55 -1.92 -8.21 7.37
CA SER A 55 -0.98 -9.34 7.30
C SER A 55 0.42 -8.92 6.88
N LEU A 56 0.59 -7.69 6.38
CA LEU A 56 1.89 -7.16 5.99
C LEU A 56 2.82 -6.98 7.18
N ARG A 57 2.30 -6.83 8.40
CA ARG A 57 3.11 -6.49 9.58
C ARG A 57 2.82 -7.39 10.77
N LEU A 58 3.87 -7.71 11.52
CA LEU A 58 3.78 -8.54 12.72
C LEU A 58 3.39 -7.74 13.96
N ASP A 59 3.88 -6.51 14.05
CA ASP A 59 3.75 -5.65 15.24
C ASP A 59 3.31 -4.23 14.88
N GLY A 60 2.73 -4.02 13.70
CA GLY A 60 2.32 -2.71 13.21
C GLY A 60 3.44 -1.86 12.58
N THR A 61 4.71 -2.27 12.68
CA THR A 61 5.84 -1.59 12.02
C THR A 61 6.68 -2.55 11.19
N THR A 62 7.01 -3.72 11.73
CA THR A 62 7.89 -4.72 11.13
C THR A 62 7.13 -5.53 10.08
N LEU A 63 7.62 -5.52 8.84
CA LEU A 63 7.04 -6.32 7.76
C LEU A 63 7.18 -7.82 8.01
N ALA A 64 6.18 -8.59 7.58
CA ALA A 64 6.24 -10.04 7.61
C ALA A 64 7.42 -10.55 6.76
N PRO A 65 8.08 -11.64 7.15
CA PRO A 65 9.29 -12.12 6.47
C PRO A 65 9.03 -12.67 5.06
N ARG A 66 7.78 -12.94 4.71
CA ARG A 66 7.35 -13.41 3.40
C ARG A 66 6.12 -12.62 2.96
N LEU A 67 6.25 -11.92 1.86
CA LEU A 67 5.24 -11.06 1.29
C LEU A 67 4.87 -11.59 -0.09
N THR A 68 3.57 -11.73 -0.34
CA THR A 68 3.03 -12.17 -1.63
C THR A 68 2.95 -10.99 -2.58
N VAL A 69 3.57 -11.14 -3.75
CA VAL A 69 3.52 -10.17 -4.83
C VAL A 69 3.05 -10.81 -6.14
N ALA A 70 2.43 -10.03 -7.02
CA ALA A 70 2.21 -10.39 -8.42
C ALA A 70 3.25 -9.71 -9.32
N GLU A 71 3.75 -10.39 -10.34
CA GLU A 71 4.56 -9.73 -11.37
C GLU A 71 3.75 -8.70 -12.14
N VAL A 72 4.38 -7.56 -12.40
CA VAL A 72 3.84 -6.48 -13.21
C VAL A 72 4.59 -6.42 -14.53
N GLN A 73 3.86 -6.46 -15.63
CA GLN A 73 4.42 -6.45 -16.98
C GLN A 73 3.85 -5.30 -17.80
N PRO A 74 4.65 -4.66 -18.68
CA PRO A 74 4.14 -3.75 -19.70
C PRO A 74 3.07 -4.41 -20.56
N GLY A 75 2.11 -3.62 -21.03
CA GLY A 75 1.15 -4.08 -22.01
C GLY A 75 -0.12 -3.24 -22.06
N PRO A 76 -1.01 -3.52 -23.04
CA PRO A 76 -2.19 -2.71 -23.26
C PRO A 76 -3.21 -2.82 -22.11
N ILE A 77 -3.97 -1.75 -21.91
CA ILE A 77 -5.13 -1.79 -21.02
C ILE A 77 -6.23 -2.60 -21.69
N GLY A 78 -6.51 -3.76 -21.12
CA GLY A 78 -7.60 -4.63 -21.55
C GLY A 78 -8.96 -4.21 -20.98
N SER A 79 -9.98 -5.01 -21.26
CA SER A 79 -11.32 -4.80 -20.71
C SER A 79 -11.35 -5.10 -19.20
N TRP A 80 -11.81 -4.13 -18.41
CA TRP A 80 -12.12 -4.32 -16.98
C TRP A 80 -13.27 -5.32 -16.77
N ARG A 81 -14.16 -5.46 -17.76
CA ARG A 81 -15.21 -6.49 -17.84
C ARG A 81 -14.65 -7.69 -18.60
N GLY A 82 -13.83 -8.49 -17.91
CA GLY A 82 -12.98 -9.53 -18.49
C GLY A 82 -11.59 -9.48 -17.87
N SER A 83 -10.69 -10.36 -18.31
CA SER A 83 -9.28 -10.41 -17.85
C SER A 83 -9.16 -10.32 -16.32
N TYR A 84 -9.96 -11.15 -15.63
CA TYR A 84 -10.06 -11.11 -14.17
C TYR A 84 -8.78 -11.55 -13.48
N ASN A 85 -7.87 -12.20 -14.21
CA ASN A 85 -6.58 -12.67 -13.71
C ASN A 85 -5.49 -11.59 -13.60
N ARG A 86 -5.83 -10.32 -13.81
CA ARG A 86 -4.85 -9.23 -13.69
C ARG A 86 -5.48 -7.93 -13.22
N MET A 87 -4.68 -7.09 -12.55
CA MET A 87 -5.01 -5.70 -12.24
C MET A 87 -4.39 -4.79 -13.29
N PHE A 88 -5.18 -3.95 -13.95
CA PHE A 88 -4.65 -3.00 -14.93
C PHE A 88 -4.09 -1.76 -14.24
N LEU A 89 -2.95 -1.29 -14.74
CA LEU A 89 -2.18 -0.16 -14.23
C LEU A 89 -1.94 0.82 -15.40
N PRO A 90 -2.97 1.61 -15.78
CA PRO A 90 -2.80 2.66 -16.78
C PRO A 90 -1.77 3.69 -16.31
N ASP A 91 -1.09 4.32 -17.25
CA ASP A 91 -0.08 5.36 -17.01
C ASP A 91 0.99 4.99 -15.95
N LEU A 92 1.42 3.73 -15.93
CA LEU A 92 2.53 3.23 -15.12
C LEU A 92 3.66 2.74 -16.03
N PRO A 93 4.70 3.56 -16.27
CA PRO A 93 5.82 3.17 -17.12
C PRO A 93 6.73 2.18 -16.38
N LEU A 94 6.94 0.99 -16.95
CA LEU A 94 7.87 -0.03 -16.45
C LEU A 94 9.12 -0.22 -17.33
N GLY A 95 9.28 0.62 -18.35
CA GLY A 95 10.40 0.56 -19.28
C GLY A 95 10.70 1.93 -19.88
N THR A 96 11.68 1.96 -20.78
CA THR A 96 12.13 3.19 -21.46
C THR A 96 11.36 3.48 -22.74
N ASP A 97 10.45 2.59 -23.16
CA ASP A 97 9.66 2.79 -24.38
C ASP A 97 8.52 3.78 -24.11
N PRO A 98 8.53 4.98 -24.71
CA PRO A 98 7.47 5.97 -24.55
C PRO A 98 6.11 5.49 -25.10
N GLY A 99 6.08 4.41 -25.89
CA GLY A 99 4.88 3.90 -26.57
C GLY A 99 3.98 3.00 -25.71
N GLU A 100 4.46 2.47 -24.57
CA GLU A 100 3.69 1.61 -23.68
C GLU A 100 3.61 2.17 -22.26
N PRO A 101 2.77 3.20 -22.01
CA PRO A 101 2.64 3.83 -20.70
C PRO A 101 1.83 2.96 -19.73
N HIS A 102 1.63 1.67 -19.99
CA HIS A 102 0.64 0.86 -19.33
C HIS A 102 1.24 -0.45 -18.88
N ALA A 103 0.73 -0.95 -17.75
CA ALA A 103 1.13 -2.23 -17.22
C ALA A 103 -0.06 -3.00 -16.66
N ALA A 104 0.16 -4.24 -16.28
CA ALA A 104 -0.78 -5.01 -15.50
C ALA A 104 -0.07 -5.93 -14.50
N ALA A 105 -0.61 -6.07 -13.29
CA ALA A 105 -0.17 -7.06 -12.31
C ALA A 105 -0.93 -8.37 -12.51
N TYR A 106 -0.23 -9.49 -12.68
CA TYR A 106 -0.82 -10.78 -13.06
C TYR A 106 -1.00 -11.69 -11.84
N PHE A 107 -2.24 -12.01 -11.50
CA PHE A 107 -2.56 -12.85 -10.33
C PHE A 107 -2.18 -14.33 -10.50
N ASP A 108 -2.00 -14.77 -11.74
CA ASP A 108 -1.51 -16.13 -12.03
C ASP A 108 0.02 -16.24 -11.92
N ASN A 109 0.73 -15.13 -11.75
CA ASN A 109 2.18 -15.07 -11.71
C ASN A 109 2.64 -14.37 -10.42
N CYS A 110 2.55 -15.13 -9.32
CA CYS A 110 2.83 -14.64 -7.98
C CYS A 110 4.15 -15.19 -7.43
N PHE A 111 4.84 -14.34 -6.68
CA PHE A 111 6.11 -14.65 -6.01
C PHE A 111 5.99 -14.38 -4.51
N GLN A 112 6.95 -14.94 -3.76
CA GLN A 112 7.19 -14.58 -2.36
C GLN A 112 8.49 -13.79 -2.29
N VAL A 113 8.44 -12.63 -1.64
CA VAL A 113 9.61 -11.76 -1.45
C VAL A 113 9.80 -11.44 0.02
N THR A 114 11.03 -11.16 0.42
CA THR A 114 11.36 -10.63 1.75
C THR A 114 11.28 -9.10 1.75
N PRO A 115 11.16 -8.48 2.94
CA PRO A 115 11.30 -7.03 3.08
C PRO A 115 12.59 -6.49 2.46
N GLN A 116 13.72 -7.18 2.61
CA GLN A 116 15.01 -6.76 2.06
C GLN A 116 15.03 -6.75 0.52
N GLN A 117 14.32 -7.68 -0.11
CA GLN A 117 14.19 -7.71 -1.57
C GLN A 117 13.37 -6.52 -2.08
N LEU A 118 12.32 -6.11 -1.34
CA LEU A 118 11.54 -4.92 -1.67
C LEU A 118 12.31 -3.62 -1.42
N GLU A 119 13.02 -3.53 -0.29
CA GLU A 119 13.85 -2.37 0.08
C GLU A 119 15.01 -2.14 -0.91
N ALA A 120 15.53 -3.21 -1.52
CA ALA A 120 16.54 -3.12 -2.56
C ALA A 120 15.97 -2.70 -3.93
N GLY A 121 14.66 -2.80 -4.13
CA GLY A 121 13.96 -2.33 -5.32
C GLY A 121 13.55 -0.87 -5.23
N ASN A 122 12.93 -0.37 -6.30
CA ASN A 122 12.44 1.00 -6.38
C ASN A 122 10.91 1.02 -6.32
N ARG A 123 10.33 1.66 -5.30
CA ARG A 123 8.87 1.84 -5.25
C ARG A 123 8.42 2.84 -6.32
N LEU A 124 7.64 2.38 -7.29
CA LEU A 124 7.19 3.17 -8.44
C LEU A 124 5.83 3.83 -8.24
N ALA A 125 4.94 3.20 -7.50
CA ALA A 125 3.59 3.70 -7.31
C ALA A 125 2.94 3.16 -6.04
N CYS A 126 2.02 3.95 -5.49
CA CYS A 126 1.10 3.55 -4.44
C CYS A 126 -0.33 3.65 -4.98
N LEU A 127 -1.15 2.61 -4.78
CA LEU A 127 -2.57 2.72 -5.10
C LEU A 127 -3.28 3.65 -4.11
N SER A 128 -4.29 4.35 -4.60
CA SER A 128 -5.24 5.06 -3.74
C SER A 128 -6.10 4.06 -2.96
N THR A 129 -6.81 4.53 -1.94
CA THR A 129 -7.81 3.71 -1.23
C THR A 129 -8.83 3.08 -2.20
N GLU A 130 -9.29 3.84 -3.20
CA GLU A 130 -10.17 3.31 -4.25
C GLU A 130 -9.46 2.25 -5.10
N GLY A 131 -8.21 2.49 -5.49
CA GLY A 131 -7.40 1.54 -6.22
C GLY A 131 -7.16 0.22 -5.48
N ILE A 132 -6.93 0.28 -4.17
CA ILE A 132 -6.81 -0.90 -3.31
C ILE A 132 -8.15 -1.65 -3.28
N ASN A 133 -9.28 -0.98 -3.10
CA ASN A 133 -10.59 -1.62 -3.11
C ASN A 133 -10.91 -2.30 -4.46
N LEU A 134 -10.51 -1.67 -5.57
CA LEU A 134 -10.62 -2.26 -6.92
C LEU A 134 -9.73 -3.51 -7.06
N LEU A 135 -8.48 -3.44 -6.60
CA LEU A 135 -7.56 -4.58 -6.56
C LEU A 135 -8.15 -5.73 -5.75
N LEU A 136 -8.68 -5.46 -4.56
CA LEU A 136 -9.29 -6.47 -3.69
C LEU A 136 -10.52 -7.12 -4.33
N GLN A 137 -11.43 -6.33 -4.90
CA GLN A 137 -12.58 -6.85 -5.65
C GLN A 137 -12.12 -7.77 -6.79
N ARG A 138 -11.11 -7.35 -7.54
CA ARG A 138 -10.58 -8.07 -8.71
C ARG A 138 -9.90 -9.37 -8.32
N ARG A 139 -9.11 -9.35 -7.24
CA ARG A 139 -8.46 -10.53 -6.67
C ARG A 139 -9.48 -11.53 -6.12
N VAL A 140 -10.48 -11.07 -5.34
CA VAL A 140 -11.54 -11.95 -4.83
C VAL A 140 -12.31 -12.59 -5.98
N HIS A 141 -12.72 -11.80 -6.98
CA HIS A 141 -13.44 -12.32 -8.13
C HIS A 141 -12.61 -13.28 -8.97
N HIS A 142 -11.30 -13.05 -9.12
CA HIS A 142 -10.39 -13.96 -9.80
C HIS A 142 -10.44 -15.37 -9.19
N PHE A 143 -10.31 -15.47 -7.86
CA PHE A 143 -10.23 -16.76 -7.16
C PHE A 143 -11.60 -17.42 -6.91
N SER A 144 -12.65 -16.63 -6.66
CA SER A 144 -13.93 -17.16 -6.19
C SER A 144 -15.08 -17.01 -7.18
N ARG A 145 -14.91 -16.18 -8.22
CA ARG A 145 -15.99 -15.69 -9.10
C ARG A 145 -17.10 -14.90 -8.38
N VAL A 146 -16.93 -14.63 -7.09
CA VAL A 146 -17.83 -13.75 -6.32
C VAL A 146 -17.44 -12.29 -6.60
N VAL A 147 -18.45 -11.46 -6.84
CA VAL A 147 -18.27 -10.01 -6.95
C VAL A 147 -18.73 -9.37 -5.65
N ILE A 148 -17.78 -8.84 -4.88
CA ILE A 148 -18.05 -8.04 -3.68
C ILE A 148 -17.93 -6.56 -4.07
N PRO A 149 -18.95 -5.71 -3.82
CA PRO A 149 -18.87 -4.27 -4.09
C PRO A 149 -17.67 -3.60 -3.40
N THR A 150 -17.04 -2.61 -4.04
CA THR A 150 -15.84 -1.95 -3.49
C THR A 150 -16.07 -1.30 -2.12
N PHE A 151 -17.27 -0.78 -1.87
CA PHE A 151 -17.62 -0.15 -0.59
C PHE A 151 -17.57 -1.11 0.60
N GLU A 152 -17.75 -2.43 0.38
CA GLU A 152 -17.62 -3.42 1.46
C GLU A 152 -16.16 -3.58 1.89
N PHE A 153 -15.22 -3.56 0.92
CA PHE A 153 -13.79 -3.51 1.22
C PHE A 153 -13.43 -2.20 1.91
N GLN A 154 -14.01 -1.08 1.47
CA GLN A 154 -13.84 0.21 2.15
C GLN A 154 -14.28 0.12 3.62
N ASN A 155 -15.46 -0.42 3.90
CA ASN A 155 -15.99 -0.56 5.26
C ASN A 155 -15.09 -1.44 6.13
N ALA A 156 -14.60 -2.56 5.58
CA ALA A 156 -13.72 -3.48 6.30
C ALA A 156 -12.34 -2.89 6.60
N ASN A 157 -11.80 -2.08 5.70
CA ASN A 157 -10.40 -1.68 5.71
C ASN A 157 -10.15 -0.21 6.03
N ALA A 158 -11.19 0.63 6.11
CA ALA A 158 -11.03 2.08 6.28
C ALA A 158 -10.16 2.44 7.49
N GLY A 159 -10.31 1.75 8.62
CA GLY A 159 -9.45 2.00 9.79
C GLY A 159 -7.96 1.81 9.51
N VAL A 160 -7.61 0.85 8.65
CA VAL A 160 -6.22 0.56 8.28
C VAL A 160 -5.68 1.57 7.27
N TYR A 161 -6.51 2.04 6.34
CA TYR A 161 -6.13 3.12 5.43
C TYR A 161 -5.83 4.41 6.20
N GLU A 162 -6.69 4.75 7.16
CA GLU A 162 -6.50 5.93 8.01
C GLU A 162 -5.29 5.80 8.93
N GLU A 163 -4.98 4.60 9.42
CA GLU A 163 -3.77 4.32 10.18
C GLU A 163 -2.51 4.54 9.33
N ALA A 164 -2.52 4.07 8.07
CA ALA A 164 -1.38 4.24 7.19
C ALA A 164 -1.13 5.71 6.81
N ASP A 165 -2.19 6.46 6.53
CA ASP A 165 -2.08 7.90 6.25
C ASP A 165 -1.61 8.69 7.49
N LEU A 166 -2.07 8.29 8.68
CA LEU A 166 -1.63 8.88 9.95
C LEU A 166 -0.15 8.57 10.22
N LEU A 167 0.27 7.33 9.96
CA LEU A 167 1.66 6.90 10.12
C LEU A 167 2.60 7.64 9.16
N GLU A 168 2.19 7.82 7.90
CA GLU A 168 2.94 8.64 6.93
C GLU A 168 3.07 10.08 7.43
N GLU A 169 1.96 10.74 7.79
CA GLU A 169 1.98 12.12 8.32
C GLU A 169 2.86 12.23 9.58
N TRP A 170 2.82 11.24 10.47
CA TRP A 170 3.67 11.20 11.65
C TRP A 170 5.15 11.14 11.26
N CYS A 171 5.53 10.21 10.39
CA CYS A 171 6.91 10.05 9.94
C CYS A 171 7.44 11.30 9.22
N GLU A 172 6.65 11.91 8.34
CA GLU A 172 7.04 13.14 7.65
C GLU A 172 7.29 14.31 8.61
N LEU A 173 6.45 14.44 9.64
CA LEU A 173 6.62 15.49 10.65
C LEU A 173 7.84 15.24 11.52
N ARG A 174 8.10 13.99 11.90
CA ARG A 174 9.24 13.62 12.76
C ARG A 174 10.58 13.61 12.01
N GLU A 175 10.57 13.33 10.71
CA GLU A 175 11.77 13.46 9.87
C GLU A 175 12.28 14.91 9.84
N ARG A 176 11.38 15.90 9.83
CA ARG A 176 11.74 17.33 9.95
C ARG A 176 12.41 17.67 11.28
N ASP A 177 12.14 16.88 12.31
CA ASP A 177 12.78 16.97 13.63
C ASP A 177 14.07 16.13 13.72
N GLY A 178 14.51 15.49 12.63
CA GLY A 178 15.73 14.67 12.59
C GLY A 178 15.55 13.23 13.09
N VAL A 179 14.31 12.77 13.30
CA VAL A 179 14.03 11.41 13.76
C VAL A 179 14.01 10.44 12.57
N LYS A 180 14.66 9.29 12.72
CA LYS A 180 14.67 8.24 11.68
C LYS A 180 13.27 7.66 11.49
N THR A 181 12.91 7.36 10.24
CA THR A 181 11.58 6.83 9.86
C THR A 181 11.16 5.62 10.68
N ASN A 182 12.06 4.66 10.93
CA ASN A 182 11.74 3.46 11.71
C ASN A 182 11.43 3.77 13.18
N ASP A 183 12.10 4.77 13.76
CA ASP A 183 11.87 5.18 15.15
C ASP A 183 10.58 6.00 15.24
N ALA A 184 10.33 6.90 14.29
CA ALA A 184 9.08 7.64 14.16
C ALA A 184 7.87 6.71 13.96
N ALA A 185 8.01 5.66 13.15
CA ALA A 185 6.95 4.68 12.93
C ALA A 185 6.61 3.91 14.21
N LYS A 186 7.62 3.51 15.00
CA LYS A 186 7.40 2.88 16.31
C LYS A 186 6.71 3.82 17.29
N GLU A 187 7.18 5.06 17.38
CA GLU A 187 6.59 6.11 18.21
C GLU A 187 5.09 6.31 17.88
N CYS A 188 4.75 6.38 16.59
CA CYS A 188 3.38 6.48 16.12
C CYS A 188 2.53 5.26 16.51
N MET A 189 3.06 4.05 16.30
CA MET A 189 2.31 2.82 16.61
C MET A 189 2.11 2.60 18.11
N GLU A 190 3.08 2.99 18.94
CA GLU A 190 2.93 3.03 20.40
C GLU A 190 1.82 4.00 20.80
N TRP A 191 1.84 5.22 20.27
CA TRP A 191 0.82 6.23 20.53
C TRP A 191 -0.59 5.81 20.08
N LEU A 192 -0.72 5.13 18.93
CA LEU A 192 -1.98 4.60 18.43
C LEU A 192 -2.54 3.48 19.33
N ARG A 193 -1.67 2.73 20.01
CA ARG A 193 -2.04 1.60 20.87
C ARG A 193 -2.37 1.98 22.30
N GLU A 194 -2.06 3.21 22.71
CA GLU A 194 -2.46 3.73 24.00
C GLU A 194 -4.00 3.69 24.17
N GLN A 195 -4.43 3.31 25.36
CA GLN A 195 -5.85 3.25 25.72
C GLN A 195 -6.36 4.64 26.07
N VAL A 196 -7.44 5.06 25.42
CA VAL A 196 -8.17 6.30 25.71
C VAL A 196 -9.64 6.00 26.00
N SER A 197 -10.41 7.03 26.35
CA SER A 197 -11.86 6.89 26.49
C SER A 197 -12.47 6.40 25.17
N GLY A 198 -13.06 5.20 25.19
CA GLY A 198 -13.69 4.57 24.03
C GLY A 198 -12.86 3.51 23.30
N GLY A 199 -11.63 3.23 23.70
CA GLY A 199 -10.80 2.17 23.08
C GLY A 199 -9.33 2.58 22.91
N ARG A 200 -8.57 1.78 22.16
CA ARG A 200 -7.28 2.25 21.63
C ARG A 200 -7.54 3.29 20.54
N ARG A 201 -6.67 4.29 20.38
CA ARG A 201 -6.81 5.28 19.28
C ARG A 201 -6.88 4.59 17.92
N GLN A 202 -6.13 3.51 17.74
CA GLN A 202 -6.17 2.64 16.57
C GLN A 202 -7.59 2.12 16.27
N ASP A 203 -8.33 1.66 17.28
CA ASP A 203 -9.71 1.16 17.08
C ASP A 203 -10.68 2.29 16.72
N LEU A 204 -10.45 3.48 17.27
CA LEU A 204 -11.28 4.65 16.99
C LEU A 204 -11.14 5.12 15.54
N LEU A 205 -10.06 4.79 14.82
CA LEU A 205 -9.91 5.12 13.39
C LEU A 205 -10.94 4.40 12.50
N LYS A 206 -11.51 3.29 12.97
CA LYS A 206 -12.59 2.59 12.28
C LYS A 206 -13.85 3.45 12.16
N ASP A 207 -14.10 4.33 13.14
CA ASP A 207 -15.24 5.25 13.16
C ASP A 207 -14.91 6.58 12.42
N PRO A 208 -15.57 6.87 11.28
CA PRO A 208 -15.36 8.13 10.54
C PRO A 208 -15.53 9.39 11.39
N GLN A 209 -16.41 9.37 12.39
CA GLN A 209 -16.70 10.53 13.23
C GLN A 209 -15.56 10.85 14.21
N LYS A 210 -14.66 9.89 14.47
CA LYS A 210 -13.55 10.05 15.43
C LYS A 210 -12.24 10.44 14.74
N ARG A 211 -12.06 10.13 13.45
CA ARG A 211 -10.79 10.32 12.72
C ARG A 211 -10.21 11.74 12.81
N SER A 212 -11.05 12.76 12.65
CA SER A 212 -10.60 14.16 12.70
C SER A 212 -10.11 14.56 14.10
N ALA A 213 -10.72 14.02 15.15
CA ALA A 213 -10.30 14.23 16.54
C ALA A 213 -8.95 13.55 16.80
N ILE A 214 -8.77 12.31 16.33
CA ILE A 214 -7.50 11.57 16.47
C ILE A 214 -6.37 12.28 15.71
N ARG A 215 -6.58 12.73 14.47
CA ARG A 215 -5.57 13.52 13.73
C ARG A 215 -5.20 14.82 14.44
N ARG A 216 -6.16 15.53 15.05
CA ARG A 216 -5.86 16.73 15.85
C ARG A 216 -5.02 16.40 17.08
N GLU A 217 -5.35 15.31 17.77
CA GLU A 217 -4.60 14.85 18.93
C GLU A 217 -3.17 14.47 18.55
N MET A 218 -2.99 13.75 17.44
CA MET A 218 -1.70 13.41 16.86
C MET A 218 -0.83 14.65 16.64
N ARG A 219 -1.36 15.67 15.95
CA ARG A 219 -0.62 16.93 15.70
C ARG A 219 -0.27 17.66 16.99
N ALA A 220 -1.14 17.61 18.00
CA ALA A 220 -0.84 18.19 19.31
C ALA A 220 0.26 17.42 20.04
N ARG A 221 0.25 16.08 19.94
CA ARG A 221 1.28 15.23 20.50
C ARG A 221 2.64 15.50 19.87
N ILE A 222 2.73 15.54 18.53
CA ILE A 222 3.99 15.84 17.82
C ILE A 222 4.56 17.20 18.26
N ARG A 223 3.73 18.25 18.33
CA ARG A 223 4.17 19.57 18.84
C ARG A 223 4.72 19.54 20.26
N SER A 224 4.20 18.65 21.11
CA SER A 224 4.67 18.50 22.49
C SER A 224 6.00 17.74 22.63
N LEU A 225 6.38 16.95 21.63
CA LEU A 225 7.62 16.16 21.66
C LEU A 225 8.86 17.04 21.41
N GLY A 226 8.68 18.21 20.79
CA GLY A 226 9.76 19.14 20.46
C GLY A 226 10.75 18.59 19.41
N PRO A 227 11.64 19.45 18.88
CA PRO A 227 12.68 19.01 17.96
C PRO A 227 13.69 18.11 18.70
N HIS A 228 14.15 17.03 18.06
CA HIS A 228 15.24 16.22 18.59
C HIS A 228 16.51 17.07 18.60
N SER A 229 17.11 17.24 19.79
CA SER A 229 18.33 18.03 20.02
C SER A 229 19.57 17.24 19.68
#